data_AF-A0A7C5I573-F1
#
_entry.id   AF-A0A7C5I573-F1
#
_cell.length_a   1.000
_cell.length_b   1.000
_cell.length_c   1.000
_cell.angle_alpha   90.00
_cell.angle_beta   90.00
_cell.angle_gamma   90.00
#
_symmetry.space_group_name_H-M   'P 1'
#
loop_
_entity.id
_entity.type
_entity.pdbx_description
1 polymer ?
#
loop_
_entity_poly.entity_id
_entity_poly.type
_entity_poly.pdbx_seq_one_letter_code
_entity_poly.pdbx_strand_id
1 'polypeptide(L)' 'MNMKLVRVWEEKGVEVPEPYRRRVKVIFAPDKEGVQELTFSHAIIPPGSKTDYHAHDRPELIYIVSGEGI' A
#
# COMPACT_ATOMS: atom_id res chain seq x y z
N MET A 1 -3.82 -15.09 -21.19
CA MET A 1 -3.58 -14.33 -19.94
C MET A 1 -4.85 -14.42 -19.11
N ASN A 2 -4.75 -14.84 -17.85
CA ASN A 2 -5.91 -14.87 -16.95
C ASN A 2 -5.96 -13.58 -16.13
N MET A 3 -7.15 -13.00 -16.00
CA MET A 3 -7.41 -11.84 -15.15
C MET A 3 -7.21 -12.21 -13.68
N LYS A 4 -6.53 -11.36 -12.91
CA LYS A 4 -6.34 -11.52 -11.46
C LYS A 4 -7.30 -10.60 -10.71
N LEU A 5 -7.94 -11.14 -9.68
CA LEU A 5 -8.88 -10.41 -8.83
C LEU A 5 -8.54 -10.71 -7.36
N VAL A 6 -8.31 -9.66 -6.57
CA VAL A 6 -7.96 -9.77 -5.15
C VAL A 6 -8.98 -9.00 -4.32
N ARG A 7 -9.48 -9.64 -3.26
CA ARG A 7 -10.35 -9.01 -2.26
C ARG A 7 -9.51 -8.40 -1.16
N VAL A 8 -9.13 -7.14 -1.34
CA VAL A 8 -8.19 -6.44 -0.42
C VAL A 8 -8.69 -6.38 1.03
N TRP A 9 -10.00 -6.47 1.27
CA TRP A 9 -10.56 -6.54 2.61
C TRP A 9 -10.25 -7.85 3.35
N GLU A 10 -10.01 -8.96 2.64
CA GLU A 10 -9.63 -10.27 3.21
C GLU A 10 -8.11 -10.39 3.44
N GLU A 11 -7.30 -9.56 2.76
CA GLU A 11 -5.84 -9.59 2.88
C GLU A 11 -5.36 -9.14 4.26
N LYS A 12 -4.41 -9.90 4.82
CA LYS A 12 -3.68 -9.49 6.03
C LYS A 12 -2.69 -8.39 5.66
N GLY A 13 -2.69 -7.33 6.45
CA GLY A 13 -1.71 -6.25 6.31
C GLY A 13 -0.57 -6.38 7.30
N VAL A 14 0.48 -5.61 7.07
CA VAL A 14 1.55 -5.37 8.04
C VAL A 14 1.27 -4.05 8.75
N GLU A 15 1.34 -4.06 10.08
CA GLU A 15 1.30 -2.84 10.89
C GLU A 15 2.71 -2.26 10.97
N VAL A 16 2.87 -1.02 10.53
CA VAL A 16 4.06 -0.21 10.76
C VAL A 16 3.93 0.40 12.16
N PRO A 17 4.98 0.34 13.01
CA PRO A 17 4.92 0.89 14.35
C PRO A 17 4.96 2.43 14.36
N GLU A 18 4.70 3.00 15.54
CA GLU A 18 4.93 4.43 15.81
C GLU A 18 6.39 4.83 15.53
N PRO A 19 6.66 6.08 15.10
CA PRO A 19 5.73 7.21 14.96
C PRO A 19 5.01 7.28 13.60
N TYR A 20 5.19 6.28 12.74
CA TYR A 20 4.68 6.27 11.36
C TYR A 20 3.58 5.23 11.16
N ARG A 21 2.73 5.08 12.21
CA ARG A 21 1.75 4.02 12.31
C ARG A 21 0.83 4.01 11.09
N ARG A 22 0.88 2.91 10.34
CA ARG A 22 0.01 2.67 9.19
C ARG A 22 -0.11 1.18 8.96
N ARG A 23 -1.23 0.75 8.38
CA ARG A 23 -1.39 -0.61 7.90
C ARG A 23 -1.17 -0.66 6.40
N VAL A 24 -0.29 -1.52 5.93
CA VAL A 24 -0.01 -1.72 4.50
C VAL A 24 -0.44 -3.11 4.09
N LYS A 25 -1.25 -3.20 3.03
CA LYS A 25 -1.64 -4.47 2.39
C LYS A 25 -1.08 -4.51 0.98
N VAL A 26 -0.15 -5.44 0.71
CA VAL A 26 0.34 -5.67 -0.66
C VAL A 26 -0.70 -6.48 -1.43
N ILE A 27 -1.16 -5.94 -2.55
CA ILE A 27 -2.20 -6.54 -3.41
C ILE A 27 -1.52 -7.32 -4.55
N PHE A 28 -0.58 -6.67 -5.23
CA PHE A 28 0.20 -7.24 -6.33
C PHE A 28 1.68 -6.90 -6.14
N ALA A 29 2.55 -7.89 -6.35
CA ALA A 29 4.00 -7.77 -6.37
C ALA A 29 4.61 -9.02 -7.04
N PRO A 30 5.93 -9.07 -7.31
CA PRO A 30 6.55 -10.27 -7.88
C PRO A 30 6.36 -11.53 -7.02
N ASP A 31 6.36 -11.37 -5.70
CA ASP A 31 6.17 -12.41 -4.69
C ASP A 31 4.71 -12.55 -4.22
N LYS A 32 3.81 -11.66 -4.66
CA LYS A 32 2.37 -11.68 -4.35
C LYS A 32 1.57 -11.56 -5.63
N GLU A 33 0.95 -12.64 -6.07
CA GLU A 33 0.28 -12.72 -7.37
C GLU A 33 1.22 -12.54 -8.58
N GLY A 34 2.54 -12.63 -8.44
CA GLY A 34 3.47 -12.76 -9.58
C GLY A 34 3.50 -11.61 -10.58
N VAL A 35 3.06 -10.40 -10.20
CA VAL A 35 3.07 -9.22 -11.08
C VAL A 35 4.47 -8.59 -11.05
N GLN A 36 5.15 -8.55 -12.19
CA GLN A 36 6.56 -8.16 -12.26
C GLN A 36 6.75 -6.65 -12.47
N GLU A 37 5.75 -6.01 -13.06
CA GLU A 37 5.84 -4.65 -13.61
C GLU A 37 5.56 -3.58 -12.55
N LEU A 38 4.80 -3.91 -11.51
CA LEU A 38 4.42 -2.97 -10.46
C LEU A 38 4.18 -3.67 -9.13
N THR A 39 4.45 -2.93 -8.05
CA THR A 39 3.94 -3.23 -6.73
C THR A 39 2.71 -2.37 -6.50
N PHE A 40 1.56 -3.00 -6.24
CA PHE A 40 0.33 -2.29 -5.87
C PHE A 40 -0.04 -2.63 -4.44
N SER A 41 -0.22 -1.60 -3.62
CA SER A 41 -0.55 -1.75 -2.21
C SER A 41 -1.64 -0.78 -1.78
N HIS A 42 -2.33 -1.14 -0.69
CA HIS A 42 -3.29 -0.30 -0.01
C HIS A 42 -2.73 0.09 1.35
N ALA A 43 -2.44 1.39 1.52
CA ALA A 43 -2.04 1.97 2.79
C ALA A 43 -3.25 2.59 3.50
N ILE A 44 -3.40 2.27 4.79
CA ILE A 44 -4.41 2.85 5.67
C ILE A 44 -3.68 3.60 6.79
N ILE A 45 -3.83 4.92 6.78
CA ILE A 45 -3.19 5.82 7.74
C ILE A 45 -4.28 6.28 8.74
N PRO A 46 -4.16 5.94 10.04
CA PRO A 46 -5.13 6.38 11.05
C PRO A 46 -4.97 7.88 11.34
N PRO A 47 -6.03 8.54 11.85
CA PRO A 47 -5.99 9.95 12.20
C PRO A 47 -4.79 10.31 13.10
N GLY A 48 -4.12 11.42 12.77
CA GLY A 48 -2.97 11.94 13.52
C GLY A 48 -1.64 11.21 13.27
N SER A 49 -1.61 10.18 12.44
CA SER A 49 -0.36 9.55 12.01
C SER A 49 0.19 10.18 10.73
N LYS A 50 1.36 9.70 10.29
CA LYS A 50 2.12 10.24 9.14
C LYS A 50 3.02 9.18 8.52
N THR A 51 3.50 9.46 7.32
CA THR A 51 4.66 8.76 6.73
C THR A 51 5.94 9.53 7.01
N ASP A 52 7.06 8.83 6.93
CA ASP A 52 8.38 9.46 6.96
C ASP A 52 8.66 10.19 5.63
N TYR A 53 9.43 11.27 5.69
CA TYR A 53 9.86 12.00 4.50
C TYR A 53 11.06 11.29 3.86
N HIS A 54 10.90 10.85 2.61
CA HIS A 54 11.93 10.12 1.88
C HIS A 54 11.78 10.26 0.36
N ALA A 55 12.71 9.69 -0.39
CA ALA A 55 12.71 9.67 -1.84
C ALA A 55 12.94 8.24 -2.36
N HIS A 56 12.47 7.97 -3.57
CA HIS A 56 12.64 6.70 -4.26
C HIS A 56 13.47 6.86 -5.54
N ASP A 57 14.10 5.76 -5.96
CA ASP A 57 14.78 5.63 -7.25
C ASP A 57 13.81 5.36 -8.42
N ARG A 58 12.52 5.21 -8.11
CA ARG A 58 11.43 4.85 -9.02
C ARG A 58 10.20 5.74 -8.77
N PRO A 59 9.36 5.99 -9.78
CA PRO A 59 8.15 6.77 -9.61
C PRO A 59 7.12 6.01 -8.76
N GLU A 60 6.37 6.76 -7.97
CA GLU A 60 5.22 6.26 -7.20
C GLU A 60 3.97 7.06 -7.59
N LEU A 61 2.83 6.38 -7.66
CA LEU A 61 1.52 7.00 -7.81
C LEU A 61 0.67 6.65 -6.59
N ILE A 62 0.15 7.68 -5.94
CA ILE A 62 -0.79 7.55 -4.82
C ILE A 62 -2.18 7.97 -5.31
N TYR A 63 -3.16 7.09 -5.13
CA TYR A 63 -4.56 7.37 -5.43
C TYR A 63 -5.39 7.33 -4.14
N ILE A 64 -5.95 8.48 -3.75
CA ILE A 64 -6.74 8.61 -2.53
C ILE A 64 -8.15 8.10 -2.79
N VAL A 65 -8.51 6.97 -2.17
CA VAL A 65 -9.84 6.36 -2.28
C VAL A 65 -10.82 6.85 -1.20
N SER A 66 -10.32 7.38 -0.08
CA SER A 66 -11.11 7.90 1.03
C SER A 66 -10.24 8.74 1.98
N GLY A 67 -10.85 9.73 2.64
CA GLY A 67 -10.20 10.62 3.60
C GLY A 67 -9.35 11.72 2.95
N GLU A 68 -8.56 12.40 3.79
CA GLU A 68 -7.66 13.49 3.40
C GLU A 68 -6.47 13.58 4.38
N GLY A 69 -5.43 14.30 3.97
CA GLY A 69 -4.21 14.54 4.75
C GLY A 69 -3.42 15.73 4.20
N ILE A 70 -2.42 16.19 4.96
CA ILE A 70 -1.53 17.32 4.62
C ILE A 70 -0.09 16.86 4.75
#